data_AF-A0AAV4UX34-F1
#
_entry.id   AF-A0AAV4UX34-F1
#
_cell.length_a   1.000
_cell.length_b   1.000
_cell.length_c   1.000
_cell.angle_alpha   90.00
_cell.angle_beta   90.00
_cell.angle_gamma   90.00
#
_symmetry.space_group_name_H-M   'P 1'
#
loop_
_entity.id
_entity.type
_entity.pdbx_description
1 polymer ?
#
loop_
_entity_poly.entity_id
_entity_poly.type
_entity_poly.pdbx_seq_one_letter_code
_entity_poly.pdbx_strand_id
1 'polypeptide(L)'
;MTLVLASLENLNMKVLVFCVALVASLVVGDPQQCESNDKCKADECCLMTGIFSKAFCHNLTAKGETCRDNELFRRGMYITKCPCGSGLSCQPTLNSRSK
;
A
#
# COMPACT_ATOMS: atom_id res chain seq x y z
N MET A 1 -18.78 8.86 -20.57
CA MET A 1 -18.27 9.69 -19.45
C MET A 1 -18.75 11.13 -19.59
N THR A 2 -20.05 11.31 -19.81
CA THR A 2 -20.69 12.62 -20.12
C THR A 2 -21.96 12.83 -19.30
N LEU A 3 -22.44 11.81 -18.59
CA LEU A 3 -23.66 11.86 -17.78
C LEU A 3 -23.48 12.56 -16.41
N VAL A 4 -22.24 12.80 -15.96
CA VAL A 4 -21.97 13.42 -14.64
C VAL A 4 -22.14 14.95 -14.68
N LEU A 5 -22.08 15.56 -15.87
CA LEU A 5 -22.13 17.03 -16.00
C LEU A 5 -23.57 17.60 -15.91
N ALA A 6 -24.60 16.77 -16.05
CA ALA A 6 -26.00 17.24 -16.07
C ALA A 6 -26.65 17.36 -14.67
N SER A 7 -25.95 16.98 -13.58
CA SER A 7 -26.51 17.00 -12.22
C SER A 7 -26.08 18.20 -11.37
N LEU A 8 -25.40 19.18 -11.96
CA LEU A 8 -24.74 20.28 -11.24
C LEU A 8 -25.54 21.59 -11.14
N GLU A 9 -26.81 21.63 -11.53
CA GLU A 9 -27.59 22.87 -11.56
C GLU A 9 -28.43 23.14 -10.29
N ASN A 10 -28.52 22.22 -9.31
CA ASN A 10 -29.33 22.42 -8.09
C ASN A 10 -28.78 21.70 -6.84
N LEU A 11 -27.61 22.08 -6.34
CA LEU A 11 -27.02 21.50 -5.12
C LEU A 11 -26.75 22.56 -4.06
N ASN A 12 -27.53 22.52 -2.97
CA ASN A 12 -27.32 23.30 -1.75
C ASN A 12 -25.90 23.05 -1.20
N MET A 13 -25.20 24.09 -0.75
CA MET A 13 -23.81 24.06 -0.25
C MET A 13 -23.55 22.96 0.81
N LYS A 14 -24.57 22.63 1.62
CA LYS A 14 -24.52 21.54 2.61
C LYS A 14 -24.50 20.14 1.98
N VAL A 15 -25.20 19.95 0.86
CA VAL A 15 -25.26 18.69 0.12
C VAL A 15 -23.92 18.41 -0.55
N LEU A 16 -23.24 19.45 -1.05
CA LEU A 16 -21.94 19.33 -1.69
C LEU A 16 -20.86 18.88 -0.69
N VAL A 17 -20.86 19.45 0.53
CA VAL A 17 -19.95 19.03 1.62
C VAL A 17 -20.21 17.58 2.05
N PHE A 18 -21.49 17.18 2.12
CA PHE A 18 -21.86 15.81 2.51
C PHE A 18 -21.42 14.77 1.47
N CYS A 19 -21.54 15.09 0.17
CA CYS A 19 -21.07 14.23 -0.92
C CYS A 19 -19.55 14.08 -0.92
N VAL A 20 -18.78 15.15 -0.70
CA VAL A 20 -17.31 15.06 -0.67
C VAL A 20 -16.82 14.20 0.49
N ALA A 21 -17.44 14.31 1.67
CA ALA A 21 -17.10 13.48 2.82
C ALA A 21 -17.40 11.98 2.60
N LEU A 22 -18.50 11.66 1.92
CA LEU A 22 -18.86 10.28 1.57
C LEU A 22 -17.89 9.64 0.58
N VAL A 23 -17.43 10.38 -0.43
CA VAL A 23 -16.50 9.87 -1.45
C VAL A 23 -15.10 9.63 -0.86
N ALA A 24 -14.66 10.44 0.11
CA ALA A 24 -13.38 10.27 0.79
C ALA A 24 -13.31 8.99 1.66
N SER A 25 -14.45 8.44 2.06
CA SER A 25 -14.53 7.32 2.99
C SER A 25 -14.47 5.93 2.32
N LEU A 26 -14.52 5.86 0.98
CA LEU A 26 -14.68 4.61 0.22
C LEU A 26 -13.36 3.97 -0.24
N VAL A 27 -12.20 4.51 0.12
CA VAL A 27 -10.91 3.87 -0.21
C VAL A 27 -10.57 2.83 0.86
N VAL A 28 -11.30 1.72 0.87
CA VAL A 28 -10.88 0.50 1.55
C VAL A 28 -10.32 -0.41 0.45
N GLY A 29 -8.99 -0.48 0.34
CA GLY A 29 -8.35 -1.37 -0.62
C GLY A 29 -8.40 -2.80 -0.11
N ASP A 30 -9.12 -3.68 -0.81
CA ASP A 30 -8.99 -5.13 -0.63
C ASP A 30 -7.54 -5.58 -0.88
N PRO A 31 -7.04 -6.61 -0.18
CA PRO A 31 -5.72 -7.16 -0.43
C PRO A 31 -5.66 -7.74 -1.85
N GLN A 32 -5.13 -6.95 -2.78
CA GLN A 32 -4.98 -7.33 -4.18
C GLN A 32 -3.88 -8.38 -4.32
N GLN A 33 -4.20 -9.53 -4.93
CA GLN A 33 -3.19 -10.52 -5.28
C GLN A 33 -2.24 -9.95 -6.33
N CYS A 34 -0.95 -10.21 -6.19
CA CYS A 34 0.09 -9.69 -7.10
C CYS A 34 1.04 -10.81 -7.56
N GLU A 35 1.64 -10.63 -8.74
CA GLU A 35 2.70 -11.50 -9.27
C GLU A 35 4.04 -10.77 -9.42
N SER A 36 4.02 -9.42 -9.41
CA SER A 36 5.17 -8.54 -9.41
C SER A 36 4.81 -7.22 -8.73
N ASN A 37 5.83 -6.43 -8.38
CA ASN A 37 5.65 -5.16 -7.70
C ASN A 37 4.89 -4.12 -8.54
N ASP A 38 4.97 -4.21 -9.87
CA ASP A 38 4.33 -3.28 -10.81
C ASP A 38 2.79 -3.33 -10.80
N LYS A 39 2.22 -4.34 -10.12
CA LYS A 39 0.77 -4.48 -9.94
C LYS A 39 0.24 -3.80 -8.69
N CYS A 40 1.13 -3.35 -7.81
CA CYS A 40 0.79 -2.64 -6.58
C CYS A 40 0.98 -1.13 -6.75
N LYS A 41 0.44 -0.34 -5.82
CA LYS A 41 0.64 1.11 -5.81
C LYS A 41 2.08 1.48 -5.45
N ALA A 42 2.44 2.74 -5.66
CA ALA A 42 3.79 3.25 -5.38
C ALA A 42 4.20 3.15 -3.89
N ASP A 43 3.21 3.15 -3.00
CA ASP A 43 3.31 3.04 -1.54
C ASP A 43 3.07 1.61 -1.02
N GLU A 44 3.01 0.64 -1.92
CA GLU A 44 2.79 -0.78 -1.64
C GLU A 44 3.93 -1.64 -2.22
N CYS A 45 4.07 -2.87 -1.72
CA CYS A 45 4.96 -3.88 -2.24
C CYS A 45 4.26 -5.22 -2.43
N CYS A 46 4.70 -6.01 -3.41
CA CYS A 46 4.19 -7.36 -3.61
C CYS A 46 4.90 -8.33 -2.65
N LEU A 47 4.18 -8.81 -1.63
CA LEU A 47 4.72 -9.61 -0.53
C LEU A 47 4.20 -11.04 -0.53
N MET A 48 5.11 -12.02 -0.43
CA MET A 48 4.80 -13.43 -0.26
C MET A 48 5.14 -13.91 1.16
N THR A 49 4.11 -14.35 1.90
CA THR A 49 4.26 -14.86 3.28
C THR A 49 4.33 -16.38 3.27
N GLY A 50 5.49 -16.93 2.88
CA GLY A 50 5.76 -18.37 2.84
C GLY A 50 5.90 -18.95 1.43
N ILE A 51 6.53 -20.12 1.32
CA ILE A 51 6.97 -20.71 0.03
C ILE A 51 5.78 -21.13 -0.87
N PHE A 52 4.65 -21.47 -0.28
CA PHE A 52 3.45 -21.95 -0.99
C PHE A 52 2.27 -20.97 -0.95
N SER A 53 2.51 -19.75 -0.44
CA SER A 53 1.47 -18.74 -0.29
C SER A 53 1.35 -17.88 -1.54
N LYS A 54 0.15 -17.40 -1.83
CA LYS A 54 -0.05 -16.34 -2.82
C LYS A 54 0.56 -15.04 -2.32
N ALA A 55 1.09 -14.24 -3.24
CA ALA A 55 1.59 -12.90 -2.92
C ALA A 55 0.47 -11.86 -3.02
N PHE A 56 0.50 -10.86 -2.13
CA PHE A 56 -0.48 -9.78 -2.08
C PHE A 56 0.22 -8.44 -1.91
N CYS A 57 -0.42 -7.37 -2.40
CA CYS A 57 0.04 -6.01 -2.18
C CYS A 57 -0.08 -5.65 -0.70
N HIS A 58 1.01 -5.16 -0.13
CA HIS A 58 1.10 -4.76 1.26
C HIS A 58 1.74 -3.39 1.35
N ASN A 59 1.32 -2.56 2.31
CA ASN A 59 1.94 -1.24 2.49
C ASN A 59 3.45 -1.35 2.81
N LEU A 60 4.20 -0.35 2.36
CA LEU A 60 5.61 -0.19 2.74
C LEU A 60 5.78 -0.06 4.26
N THR A 61 6.93 -0.50 4.77
CA THR A 61 7.25 -0.46 6.20
C THR A 61 7.36 0.99 6.67
N ALA A 62 6.62 1.34 7.73
CA ALA A 62 6.58 2.68 8.29
C ALA A 62 7.72 2.93 9.28
N LYS A 63 7.95 4.21 9.61
CA LYS A 63 8.97 4.60 10.58
C LYS A 63 8.65 4.02 11.96
N GLY A 64 9.65 3.40 12.59
CA GLY A 64 9.53 2.80 13.93
C GLY A 64 9.11 1.32 13.90
N GLU A 65 8.75 0.79 12.74
CA GLU A 65 8.53 -0.64 12.57
C GLU A 65 9.85 -1.40 12.39
N THR A 66 9.86 -2.68 12.74
CA THR A 66 11.00 -3.55 12.46
C THR A 66 11.22 -3.63 10.95
N CYS A 67 12.41 -3.31 10.47
CA CYS A 67 12.77 -3.46 9.07
C CYS A 67 13.85 -4.54 8.93
N ARG A 68 14.10 -4.95 7.69
CA ARG A 68 15.21 -5.82 7.33
C ARG A 68 15.64 -5.43 5.92
N ASP A 69 16.93 -5.56 5.65
CA ASP A 69 17.44 -5.52 4.28
C ASP A 69 16.91 -6.77 3.56
N ASN A 70 15.76 -6.61 2.93
CA ASN A 70 15.10 -7.69 2.21
C ASN A 70 15.65 -7.70 0.79
N GLU A 71 16.25 -8.81 0.40
CA GLU A 71 16.57 -9.07 -0.99
C GLU A 71 15.27 -9.34 -1.77
N LEU A 72 15.18 -8.77 -2.97
CA LEU A 72 14.11 -9.09 -3.90
C LEU A 72 14.16 -10.58 -4.21
N PHE A 73 13.05 -11.27 -3.99
CA PHE A 73 12.85 -12.62 -4.48
C PHE A 73 12.47 -12.58 -5.98
N ARG A 74 12.37 -13.76 -6.60
CA ARG A 74 12.06 -13.91 -8.02
C ARG A 74 10.91 -12.99 -8.46
N ARG A 75 11.08 -12.35 -9.64
CA ARG A 75 10.12 -11.41 -10.25
C ARG A 75 9.84 -10.14 -9.44
N GLY A 76 10.79 -9.73 -8.59
CA GLY A 76 10.68 -8.47 -7.84
C GLY A 76 9.67 -8.53 -6.68
N MET A 77 9.35 -9.72 -6.20
CA MET A 77 8.51 -9.92 -5.02
C MET A 77 9.36 -9.88 -3.75
N TYR A 78 8.78 -9.40 -2.66
CA TYR A 78 9.41 -9.47 -1.34
C TYR A 78 8.97 -10.73 -0.61
N ILE A 79 9.87 -11.28 0.21
CA ILE A 79 9.54 -12.37 1.14
C ILE A 79 9.54 -11.78 2.55
N THR A 80 8.60 -12.22 3.37
CA THR A 80 8.47 -11.90 4.81
C THR A 80 8.18 -10.44 5.16
N LYS A 81 8.75 -9.44 4.48
CA LYS A 81 8.44 -8.03 4.76
C LYS A 81 8.67 -7.11 3.57
N CYS A 82 7.87 -6.04 3.48
CA CYS A 82 8.07 -4.98 2.50
C CYS A 82 9.28 -4.09 2.85
N PRO A 83 9.88 -3.41 1.86
CA PRO A 83 10.93 -2.44 2.12
C PRO A 83 10.37 -1.24 2.90
N CYS A 84 11.28 -0.38 3.37
CA CYS A 84 10.90 0.86 4.05
C CYS A 84 10.21 1.83 3.07
N GLY A 85 9.28 2.63 3.58
CA GLY A 85 8.64 3.70 2.82
C GLY A 85 9.63 4.66 2.18
N SER A 86 9.20 5.39 1.15
CA SER A 86 10.02 6.36 0.43
C SER A 86 10.73 7.33 1.39
N GLY A 87 12.06 7.45 1.24
CA GLY A 87 12.89 8.32 2.09
C GLY A 87 13.23 7.76 3.47
N LEU A 88 12.80 6.52 3.78
CA LEU A 88 13.21 5.80 4.98
C LEU A 88 14.28 4.77 4.62
N SER A 89 15.24 4.59 5.52
CA SER A 89 16.30 3.59 5.40
C SER A 89 16.28 2.69 6.62
N CYS A 90 16.47 1.39 6.40
CA CYS A 90 16.56 0.44 7.49
C CYS A 90 17.89 0.62 8.21
N GLN A 91 17.85 0.96 9.51
CA GLN A 91 19.05 1.03 10.32
C GLN A 91 19.16 -0.18 11.24
N PRO A 92 20.37 -0.75 11.39
CA PRO A 92 20.61 -1.79 12.36
C PRO A 92 20.31 -1.23 13.76
N THR A 93 19.38 -1.86 14.47
CA THR A 93 19.24 -1.59 15.90
C THR A 93 20.46 -2.17 16.59
N LEU A 94 21.08 -1.40 17.50
CA LEU A 94 22.24 -1.84 18.31
C LEU A 94 21.88 -2.93 19.34
N ASN A 95 20.97 -3.83 18.98
CA ASN A 95 20.63 -5.06 19.65
C ASN A 95 20.85 -6.24 18.69
N SER A 96 21.98 -6.20 17.99
CA SER A 96 22.47 -7.26 17.12
C SER A 96 22.86 -8.47 17.97
N ARG A 97 21.98 -9.48 18.02
CA ARG A 97 22.38 -10.84 18.41
C ARG A 97 23.40 -11.34 17.39
N SER A 98 24.66 -11.21 17.77
CA SER A 98 25.74 -12.07 17.33
C SER A 98 25.43 -13.50 17.75
N LYS A 99 25.23 -14.41 16.79
CA LYS A 99 25.63 -15.82 16.94
C LYS A 99 25.76 -16.49 15.58
#